data_AF-A0A160IR41-F1
#
_entry.id   AF-A0A160IR41-F1
#
_cell.length_a   1.000
_cell.length_b   1.000
_cell.length_c   1.000
_cell.angle_alpha   90.00
_cell.angle_beta   90.00
_cell.angle_gamma   90.00
#
_symmetry.space_group_name_H-M   'P 1'
#
loop_
_entity.id
_entity.type
_entity.pdbx_description
1 polymer ?
#
loop_
_entity_poly.entity_id
_entity_poly.type
_entity_poly.pdbx_seq_one_letter_code
_entity_poly.pdbx_strand_id
1 'polypeptide(L)'
;MKISYGRRIGMTCVLLASVLLFDNGDEVEAKNQASCFDRNVPLTAEEQRIEDGRPIPQQLLNDSKYNSYVEHFKHDLCSARTPEKAEKVIQKHGTALWKTAVDRAQDKRPDLGELDSYDDRPLYWARLHMTSALRQWDPAFTISKEQRDKLMKSLEYTSRGISTIDYPKSKKVKRILVSGFDPYRLEQEFRRTNPSGASGLQLDGRWVWTGDGLALIQAVNFPVRWDDFEVGIVEDTFGPFLKKSSKQVDLIMTISQGGPRKMAIEGYAGRYHTGADNKLEERAEVTPPVSHWPMPKPLPEFIETTLPYEEMIAAETGPWPVFRNDKVCEWLPPNFENPAVCKEDGPTQKEGGGGSYLSNESMYRSNRVRLGLGATDIPGGHLHIAAQEFYPDDKSVYITEEFMKFRQDTVDQTVDLVETAARAVK
;
A
#
# COMPACT_ATOMS: atom_id res chain seq x y z
N MET A 1 -97.68 -23.77 -1.06
CA MET A 1 -98.59 -24.77 -1.67
C MET A 1 -98.56 -24.65 -3.19
N LYS A 2 -97.66 -25.37 -3.86
CA LYS A 2 -97.77 -25.97 -5.21
C LYS A 2 -96.38 -26.46 -5.64
N ILE A 3 -96.31 -27.74 -5.98
CA ILE A 3 -95.16 -28.45 -6.56
C ILE A 3 -95.57 -28.83 -7.99
N SER A 4 -94.63 -28.86 -8.95
CA SER A 4 -94.65 -29.60 -10.25
C SER A 4 -94.04 -28.77 -11.40
N TYR A 5 -93.33 -29.31 -12.40
CA TYR A 5 -92.38 -30.44 -12.52
C TYR A 5 -91.82 -30.41 -13.97
N GLY A 6 -90.58 -30.89 -14.19
CA GLY A 6 -90.02 -31.15 -15.53
C GLY A 6 -89.38 -29.95 -16.23
N ARG A 7 -88.36 -30.10 -17.09
CA ARG A 7 -87.88 -31.33 -17.77
C ARG A 7 -86.35 -31.25 -17.98
N ARG A 8 -85.63 -32.36 -17.81
CA ARG A 8 -84.19 -32.47 -18.18
C ARG A 8 -84.04 -32.62 -19.69
N ILE A 9 -83.09 -31.90 -20.28
CA ILE A 9 -82.30 -32.33 -21.45
C ILE A 9 -80.85 -32.00 -21.12
N GLY A 10 -79.96 -32.97 -21.24
CA GLY A 10 -78.52 -32.75 -21.09
C GLY A 10 -77.86 -32.60 -22.46
N MET A 11 -76.89 -31.70 -22.58
CA MET A 11 -75.95 -31.72 -23.70
C MET A 11 -74.58 -31.27 -23.22
N THR A 12 -73.58 -32.12 -23.43
CA THR A 12 -72.20 -31.95 -22.98
C THR A 12 -71.43 -31.07 -23.96
N CYS A 13 -70.72 -30.03 -23.50
CA CYS A 13 -69.57 -29.49 -24.23
C CYS A 13 -68.61 -28.66 -23.36
N VAL A 14 -67.38 -29.19 -23.24
CA VAL A 14 -66.08 -28.49 -23.28
C VAL A 14 -65.95 -27.17 -22.49
N LEU A 15 -65.33 -27.28 -21.30
CA LEU A 15 -64.58 -26.17 -20.68
C LEU A 15 -63.30 -25.91 -21.50
N LEU A 16 -63.26 -24.77 -22.19
CA LEU A 16 -62.02 -24.21 -22.74
C LEU A 16 -61.19 -23.63 -21.57
N ALA A 17 -60.27 -24.43 -21.04
CA ALA A 17 -59.22 -23.92 -20.17
C ALA A 17 -58.19 -23.16 -21.03
N SER A 18 -58.29 -21.83 -21.03
CA SER A 18 -57.28 -20.96 -21.64
C SER A 18 -55.99 -21.04 -20.83
N VAL A 19 -55.07 -21.90 -21.27
CA VAL A 19 -53.70 -21.93 -20.76
C VAL A 19 -53.01 -20.66 -21.23
N LEU A 20 -52.92 -19.67 -20.33
CA LEU A 20 -51.97 -18.58 -20.46
C LEU A 20 -50.58 -19.18 -20.26
N LEU A 21 -49.92 -19.50 -21.37
CA LEU A 21 -48.48 -19.65 -21.39
C LEU A 21 -47.90 -18.27 -21.05
N PHE A 22 -47.49 -18.10 -19.79
CA PHE A 22 -46.52 -17.08 -19.45
C PHE A 22 -45.23 -17.50 -20.13
N ASP A 23 -44.98 -16.90 -21.28
CA ASP A 23 -43.67 -16.89 -21.89
C ASP A 23 -42.76 -16.14 -20.91
N ASN A 24 -41.97 -16.88 -20.13
CA ASN A 24 -40.89 -16.31 -19.34
C ASN A 24 -39.84 -15.85 -20.34
N GLY A 25 -40.07 -14.68 -20.93
CA GLY A 25 -39.03 -13.94 -21.61
C GLY A 25 -37.94 -13.72 -20.59
N ASP A 26 -36.79 -14.37 -20.80
CA ASP A 26 -35.55 -13.98 -20.17
C ASP A 26 -35.35 -12.50 -20.54
N GLU A 27 -35.62 -11.60 -19.59
CA GLU A 27 -35.15 -10.22 -19.66
C GLU A 27 -33.62 -10.29 -19.55
N VAL A 28 -32.99 -10.52 -20.70
CA VAL A 28 -31.57 -10.28 -20.92
C VAL A 28 -31.37 -8.80 -20.68
N GLU A 29 -31.06 -8.48 -19.43
CA GLU A 29 -30.78 -7.13 -18.96
C GLU A 29 -29.72 -6.54 -19.88
N ALA A 30 -30.14 -5.62 -20.76
CA ALA A 30 -29.31 -5.17 -21.85
C ALA A 30 -28.11 -4.43 -21.29
N LYS A 31 -26.94 -5.11 -21.25
CA LYS A 31 -25.67 -4.53 -20.79
C LYS A 31 -25.54 -3.13 -21.37
N ASN A 32 -25.61 -2.13 -20.51
CA ASN A 32 -25.66 -0.73 -20.92
C ASN A 32 -24.27 -0.30 -21.42
N GLN A 33 -23.98 -0.63 -22.68
CA GLN A 33 -22.66 -0.60 -23.33
C GLN A 33 -22.07 0.82 -23.54
N ALA A 34 -22.56 1.83 -22.82
CA ALA A 34 -21.97 3.17 -22.77
C ALA A 34 -20.63 3.21 -22.03
N SER A 35 -20.28 2.15 -21.28
CA SER A 35 -19.10 2.05 -20.41
C SER A 35 -18.35 0.74 -20.66
N CYS A 36 -17.01 0.77 -20.74
CA CYS A 36 -16.17 -0.44 -20.77
C CYS A 36 -15.95 -1.05 -19.36
N PHE A 37 -16.73 -0.61 -18.38
CA PHE A 37 -16.65 -1.01 -16.98
C PHE A 37 -18.00 -1.57 -16.53
N ASP A 38 -17.99 -2.80 -16.01
CA ASP A 38 -19.11 -3.47 -15.37
C ASP A 38 -19.13 -3.10 -13.88
N ARG A 39 -20.07 -2.22 -13.52
CA ARG A 39 -20.23 -1.73 -12.14
C ARG A 39 -20.85 -2.76 -11.19
N ASN A 40 -21.35 -3.88 -11.70
CA ASN A 40 -21.85 -4.98 -10.88
C ASN A 40 -20.71 -5.84 -10.31
N VAL A 41 -19.49 -5.71 -10.84
CA VAL A 41 -18.30 -6.32 -10.23
C VAL A 41 -18.03 -5.63 -8.88
N PRO A 42 -18.07 -6.38 -7.76
CA PRO A 42 -17.91 -5.78 -6.44
C PRO A 42 -16.50 -5.22 -6.23
N LEU A 43 -16.45 -4.04 -5.62
CA LEU A 43 -15.22 -3.41 -5.16
C LEU A 43 -14.79 -3.97 -3.80
N THR A 44 -13.49 -3.96 -3.51
CA THR A 44 -12.97 -4.30 -2.17
C THR A 44 -13.38 -3.25 -1.12
N ALA A 45 -13.30 -3.57 0.16
CA ALA A 45 -13.53 -2.60 1.23
C ALA A 45 -12.56 -1.41 1.21
N GLU A 46 -11.38 -1.54 0.58
CA GLU A 46 -10.49 -0.41 0.31
C GLU A 46 -11.05 0.48 -0.79
N GLU A 47 -11.45 -0.10 -1.91
CA GLU A 47 -11.93 0.60 -3.11
C GLU A 47 -13.30 1.28 -2.90
N GLN A 48 -14.17 0.73 -2.05
CA GLN A 48 -15.46 1.34 -1.68
C GLN A 48 -15.29 2.74 -1.04
N ARG A 49 -14.16 2.97 -0.36
CA ARG A 49 -13.81 4.25 0.30
C ARG A 49 -13.74 5.44 -0.67
N ILE A 50 -13.60 5.19 -1.97
CA ILE A 50 -13.75 6.21 -3.01
C ILE A 50 -15.11 6.90 -2.88
N GLU A 51 -16.18 6.13 -2.72
CA GLU A 51 -17.55 6.64 -2.69
C GLU A 51 -17.98 6.96 -1.25
N ASP A 52 -17.63 6.12 -0.28
CA ASP A 52 -17.95 6.34 1.14
C ASP A 52 -17.29 7.61 1.70
N GLY A 53 -16.10 7.96 1.20
CA GLY A 53 -15.32 9.12 1.65
C GLY A 53 -15.75 10.47 1.07
N ARG A 54 -16.79 10.50 0.21
CA ARG A 54 -17.21 11.73 -0.48
C ARG A 54 -17.48 12.90 0.49
N PRO A 55 -17.05 14.13 0.18
CA PRO A 55 -16.39 14.55 -1.07
C PRO A 55 -14.85 14.45 -1.07
N ILE A 56 -14.23 13.98 0.02
CA ILE A 56 -12.81 14.21 0.32
C ILE A 56 -11.86 13.59 -0.73
N PRO A 57 -12.00 12.31 -1.16
CA PRO A 57 -11.14 11.74 -2.21
C PRO A 57 -11.20 12.50 -3.53
N GLN A 58 -12.39 12.91 -3.96
CA GLN A 58 -12.58 13.61 -5.23
C GLN A 58 -12.04 15.04 -5.15
N GLN A 59 -12.21 15.72 -4.01
CA GLN A 59 -11.64 17.04 -3.79
C GLN A 59 -10.11 17.00 -3.83
N LEU A 60 -9.48 16.06 -3.10
CA LEU A 60 -8.02 15.85 -3.15
C LEU A 60 -7.50 15.60 -4.57
N LEU A 61 -8.22 14.83 -5.40
CA LEU A 61 -7.84 14.57 -6.79
C LEU A 61 -8.07 15.74 -7.75
N ASN A 62 -9.06 16.60 -7.47
CA ASN A 62 -9.29 17.82 -8.24
C ASN A 62 -8.25 18.89 -7.90
N ASP A 63 -8.02 19.12 -6.60
CA ASP A 63 -7.15 20.17 -6.07
C ASP A 63 -5.66 19.89 -6.36
N SER A 64 -5.29 18.62 -6.57
CA SER A 64 -3.97 18.17 -7.06
C SER A 64 -3.90 17.94 -8.58
N LYS A 65 -5.03 17.99 -9.30
CA LYS A 65 -5.18 17.65 -10.73
C LYS A 65 -4.86 16.18 -11.10
N TYR A 66 -4.76 15.28 -10.12
CA TYR A 66 -4.56 13.84 -10.32
C TYR A 66 -5.79 13.15 -10.93
N ASN A 67 -6.96 13.76 -10.84
CA ASN A 67 -8.17 13.36 -11.57
C ASN A 67 -7.90 13.14 -13.08
N SER A 68 -7.09 13.99 -13.71
CA SER A 68 -6.76 13.89 -15.13
C SER A 68 -5.95 12.61 -15.47
N TYR A 69 -5.07 12.17 -14.56
CA TYR A 69 -4.31 10.92 -14.74
C TYR A 69 -5.22 9.70 -14.67
N VAL A 70 -6.19 9.71 -13.74
CA VAL A 70 -7.22 8.67 -13.61
C VAL A 70 -8.09 8.58 -14.87
N GLU A 71 -8.56 9.70 -15.41
CA GLU A 71 -9.42 9.69 -16.60
C GLU A 71 -8.66 9.28 -17.88
N HIS A 72 -7.41 9.73 -18.07
CA HIS A 72 -6.58 9.26 -19.18
C HIS A 72 -6.28 7.75 -19.07
N PHE A 73 -6.05 7.22 -17.86
CA PHE A 73 -5.88 5.79 -17.65
C PHE A 73 -7.15 5.00 -18.05
N LYS A 74 -8.33 5.41 -17.56
CA LYS A 74 -9.61 4.78 -17.91
C LYS A 74 -9.85 4.77 -19.42
N HIS A 75 -9.58 5.90 -20.09
CA HIS A 75 -9.73 6.03 -21.54
C HIS A 75 -8.79 5.09 -22.33
N ASP A 76 -7.50 5.10 -22.01
CA ASP A 76 -6.51 4.21 -22.65
C ASP A 76 -6.81 2.74 -22.36
N LEU A 77 -7.33 2.40 -21.16
CA LEU A 77 -7.72 1.04 -20.79
C LEU A 77 -8.95 0.55 -21.57
N CYS A 78 -10.00 1.37 -21.71
CA CYS A 78 -11.13 1.07 -22.62
C CYS A 78 -10.69 0.88 -24.08
N SER A 79 -9.62 1.55 -24.48
CA SER A 79 -9.07 1.50 -25.84
C SER A 79 -8.15 0.30 -26.10
N ALA A 80 -7.73 -0.43 -25.05
CA ALA A 80 -6.96 -1.65 -25.20
C ALA A 80 -7.78 -2.74 -25.91
N ARG A 81 -7.17 -3.41 -26.89
CA ARG A 81 -7.81 -4.47 -27.70
C ARG A 81 -7.20 -5.87 -27.54
N THR A 82 -6.15 -6.00 -26.72
CA THR A 82 -5.52 -7.28 -26.35
C THR A 82 -4.94 -7.19 -24.93
N PRO A 83 -4.68 -8.32 -24.24
CA PRO A 83 -4.07 -8.31 -22.91
C PRO A 83 -2.71 -7.59 -22.88
N GLU A 84 -1.88 -7.76 -23.91
CA GLU A 84 -0.53 -7.18 -23.99
C GLU A 84 -0.57 -5.66 -24.21
N LYS A 85 -1.62 -5.17 -24.90
CA LYS A 85 -1.88 -3.72 -25.02
C LYS A 85 -2.33 -3.14 -23.68
N ALA A 86 -3.19 -3.85 -22.95
CA ALA A 86 -3.62 -3.42 -21.62
C ALA A 86 -2.45 -3.39 -20.62
N GLU A 87 -1.60 -4.42 -20.61
CA GLU A 87 -0.39 -4.46 -19.78
C GLU A 87 0.54 -3.27 -20.06
N LYS A 88 0.76 -2.90 -21.34
CA LYS A 88 1.54 -1.71 -21.71
C LYS A 88 0.88 -0.40 -21.27
N VAL A 89 -0.44 -0.28 -21.38
CA VAL A 89 -1.21 0.88 -20.89
C VAL A 89 -1.03 1.02 -19.38
N ILE A 90 -1.20 -0.07 -18.63
CA ILE A 90 -1.04 -0.11 -17.17
C ILE A 90 0.38 0.27 -16.75
N GLN A 91 1.40 -0.32 -17.37
CA GLN A 91 2.80 0.00 -17.08
C GLN A 91 3.14 1.46 -17.35
N LYS A 92 2.68 2.01 -18.50
CA LYS A 92 2.84 3.43 -18.87
C LYS A 92 2.22 4.35 -17.81
N HIS A 93 0.95 4.14 -17.47
CA HIS A 93 0.21 5.02 -16.57
C HIS A 93 0.64 4.87 -15.11
N GLY A 94 0.88 3.65 -14.62
CA GLY A 94 1.40 3.45 -13.26
C GLY A 94 2.78 4.10 -13.07
N THR A 95 3.70 3.88 -14.01
CA THR A 95 5.03 4.53 -13.98
C THR A 95 4.92 6.06 -14.06
N ALA A 96 4.02 6.59 -14.90
CA ALA A 96 3.79 8.02 -15.01
C ALA A 96 3.19 8.62 -13.73
N LEU A 97 2.29 7.90 -13.06
CA LEU A 97 1.70 8.31 -11.78
C LEU A 97 2.76 8.38 -10.67
N TRP A 98 3.59 7.35 -10.51
CA TRP A 98 4.68 7.35 -9.52
C TRP A 98 5.63 8.53 -9.75
N LYS A 99 6.17 8.67 -10.97
CA LYS A 99 7.11 9.75 -11.31
C LYS A 99 6.49 11.13 -11.11
N THR A 100 5.21 11.30 -11.45
CA THR A 100 4.49 12.55 -11.19
C THR A 100 4.41 12.85 -9.69
N ALA A 101 4.17 11.85 -8.83
CA ALA A 101 4.15 12.04 -7.37
C ALA A 101 5.52 12.41 -6.80
N VAL A 102 6.59 11.77 -7.26
CA VAL A 102 7.96 12.13 -6.87
C VAL A 102 8.32 13.54 -7.34
N ASP A 103 8.04 13.88 -8.60
CA ASP A 103 8.32 15.21 -9.14
C ASP A 103 7.46 16.30 -8.49
N ARG A 104 6.22 16.00 -8.08
CA ARG A 104 5.37 16.91 -7.31
C ARG A 104 5.90 17.12 -5.89
N ALA A 105 6.29 16.05 -5.19
CA ALA A 105 6.81 16.15 -3.83
C ALA A 105 8.09 16.99 -3.78
N GLN A 106 8.93 16.86 -4.81
CA GLN A 106 10.20 17.58 -4.92
C GLN A 106 10.06 18.93 -5.68
N ASP A 107 8.88 19.55 -5.65
CA ASP A 107 8.54 20.87 -6.21
C ASP A 107 8.83 21.08 -7.73
N LYS A 108 9.03 20.01 -8.51
CA LYS A 108 9.28 20.06 -9.97
C LYS A 108 7.98 20.16 -10.79
N ARG A 109 6.82 20.06 -10.15
CA ARG A 109 5.48 20.15 -10.78
C ARG A 109 4.58 21.20 -10.12
N PRO A 110 4.97 22.49 -10.12
CA PRO A 110 4.13 23.59 -9.60
C PRO A 110 2.86 23.81 -10.41
N ASP A 111 2.68 23.11 -11.54
CA ASP A 111 1.44 23.10 -12.32
C ASP A 111 0.35 22.18 -11.74
N LEU A 112 0.66 21.32 -10.76
CA LEU A 112 -0.26 20.31 -10.20
C LEU A 112 -1.09 20.81 -8.99
N GLY A 113 -1.63 22.03 -9.14
CA GLY A 113 -2.57 22.61 -8.21
C GLY A 113 -1.95 23.15 -6.92
N GLU A 114 -2.80 23.58 -5.99
CA GLU A 114 -2.39 24.37 -4.83
C GLU A 114 -2.20 23.53 -3.55
N LEU A 115 -2.46 22.22 -3.60
CA LEU A 115 -2.21 21.31 -2.50
C LEU A 115 -0.69 21.21 -2.26
N ASP A 116 -0.24 21.17 -1.00
CA ASP A 116 1.19 21.17 -0.65
C ASP A 116 1.94 19.92 -1.14
N SER A 117 3.20 20.10 -1.51
CA SER A 117 4.04 19.05 -2.10
C SER A 117 4.25 17.84 -1.17
N TYR A 118 4.16 18.02 0.15
CA TYR A 118 4.29 16.96 1.15
C TYR A 118 3.05 16.04 1.23
N ASP A 119 2.00 16.27 0.43
CA ASP A 119 0.80 15.42 0.42
C ASP A 119 0.97 14.11 -0.38
N ASP A 120 0.86 12.98 0.32
CA ASP A 120 0.86 11.61 -0.23
C ASP A 120 -0.51 11.15 -0.75
N ARG A 121 -1.61 11.78 -0.26
CA ARG A 121 -2.98 11.34 -0.53
C ARG A 121 -3.36 11.39 -2.02
N PRO A 122 -2.92 12.36 -2.86
CA PRO A 122 -3.18 12.35 -4.29
C PRO A 122 -2.71 11.07 -5.00
N LEU A 123 -1.52 10.57 -4.66
CA LEU A 123 -0.99 9.33 -5.23
C LEU A 123 -1.84 8.13 -4.82
N TYR A 124 -2.16 8.02 -3.53
CA TYR A 124 -2.99 6.93 -3.01
C TYR A 124 -4.37 6.89 -3.67
N TRP A 125 -5.11 8.01 -3.65
CA TRP A 125 -6.47 8.06 -4.21
C TRP A 125 -6.46 7.81 -5.73
N ALA A 126 -5.48 8.35 -6.47
CA ALA A 126 -5.38 8.11 -7.90
C ALA A 126 -5.11 6.63 -8.21
N ARG A 127 -4.19 5.99 -7.47
CA ARG A 127 -3.92 4.55 -7.59
C ARG A 127 -5.18 3.74 -7.28
N LEU A 128 -5.90 4.05 -6.20
CA LEU A 128 -7.11 3.35 -5.80
C LEU A 128 -8.22 3.45 -6.86
N HIS A 129 -8.41 4.64 -7.44
CA HIS A 129 -9.33 4.83 -8.57
C HIS A 129 -8.91 4.04 -9.83
N MET A 130 -7.61 3.93 -10.12
CA MET A 130 -7.10 3.12 -11.23
C MET A 130 -7.30 1.61 -10.95
N THR A 131 -7.05 1.14 -9.73
CA THR A 131 -7.26 -0.26 -9.33
C THR A 131 -8.75 -0.63 -9.39
N SER A 132 -9.63 0.22 -8.85
CA SER A 132 -11.09 0.07 -8.96
C SER A 132 -11.56 0.00 -10.43
N ALA A 133 -11.08 0.91 -11.28
CA ALA A 133 -11.40 0.90 -12.72
C ALA A 133 -10.90 -0.39 -13.40
N LEU A 134 -9.69 -0.86 -13.11
CA LEU A 134 -9.15 -2.09 -13.69
C LEU A 134 -9.80 -3.37 -13.11
N ARG A 135 -10.37 -3.32 -11.89
CA ARG A 135 -11.22 -4.40 -11.36
C ARG A 135 -12.53 -4.51 -12.14
N GLN A 136 -13.21 -3.38 -12.35
CA GLN A 136 -14.50 -3.32 -13.04
C GLN A 136 -14.38 -3.37 -14.57
N TRP A 137 -13.19 -3.28 -15.14
CA TRP A 137 -12.98 -3.27 -16.60
C TRP A 137 -13.46 -4.58 -17.28
N ASP A 138 -14.38 -4.43 -18.23
CA ASP A 138 -15.03 -5.50 -19.02
C ASP A 138 -14.74 -5.28 -20.52
N PRO A 139 -13.58 -5.74 -21.02
CA PRO A 139 -13.21 -5.58 -22.43
C PRO A 139 -13.93 -6.56 -23.35
N ALA A 140 -14.00 -6.21 -24.63
CA ALA A 140 -14.59 -7.06 -25.69
C ALA A 140 -13.79 -8.35 -26.01
N PHE A 141 -12.80 -8.72 -25.20
CA PHE A 141 -12.01 -9.95 -25.32
C PHE A 141 -11.89 -10.62 -23.94
N THR A 142 -11.86 -11.95 -23.92
CA THR A 142 -11.78 -12.72 -22.68
C THR A 142 -10.48 -12.45 -21.92
N ILE A 143 -10.58 -12.23 -20.62
CA ILE A 143 -9.47 -12.14 -19.68
C ILE A 143 -9.70 -13.18 -18.57
N SER A 144 -8.76 -14.09 -18.36
CA SER A 144 -8.81 -15.04 -17.24
C SER A 144 -8.57 -14.35 -15.90
N LYS A 145 -8.92 -15.00 -14.78
CA LYS A 145 -8.64 -14.46 -13.44
C LYS A 145 -7.14 -14.18 -13.27
N GLU A 146 -6.30 -15.14 -13.65
CA GLU A 146 -4.84 -15.08 -13.54
C GLU A 146 -4.26 -13.94 -14.40
N GLN A 147 -4.83 -13.69 -15.58
CA GLN A 147 -4.46 -12.53 -16.40
C GLN A 147 -4.86 -11.22 -15.71
N ARG A 148 -6.07 -11.13 -15.13
CA ARG A 148 -6.49 -9.93 -14.38
C ARG A 148 -5.61 -9.71 -13.14
N ASP A 149 -5.28 -10.75 -12.39
CA ASP A 149 -4.40 -10.70 -11.22
C ASP A 149 -2.98 -10.26 -11.61
N LYS A 150 -2.46 -10.71 -12.77
CA LYS A 150 -1.19 -10.20 -13.34
C LYS A 150 -1.28 -8.71 -13.69
N LEU A 151 -2.37 -8.26 -14.30
CA LEU A 151 -2.58 -6.85 -14.63
C LEU A 151 -2.71 -5.98 -13.37
N MET A 152 -3.37 -6.48 -12.31
CA MET A 152 -3.40 -5.84 -10.98
C MET A 152 -1.99 -5.72 -10.39
N LYS A 153 -1.23 -6.82 -10.32
CA LYS A 153 0.17 -6.81 -9.84
C LYS A 153 1.03 -5.82 -10.64
N SER A 154 0.83 -5.72 -11.96
CA SER A 154 1.54 -4.75 -12.80
C SER A 154 1.18 -3.30 -12.48
N LEU A 155 -0.09 -2.98 -12.17
CA LEU A 155 -0.50 -1.64 -11.75
C LEU A 155 0.10 -1.27 -10.40
N GLU A 156 0.02 -2.18 -9.43
CA GLU A 156 0.57 -1.98 -8.09
C GLU A 156 2.10 -1.75 -8.18
N TYR A 157 2.85 -2.61 -8.88
CA TYR A 157 4.31 -2.50 -8.91
C TYR A 157 4.82 -1.27 -9.68
N THR A 158 4.08 -0.81 -10.69
CA THR A 158 4.49 0.36 -11.49
C THR A 158 4.10 1.70 -10.84
N SER A 159 2.98 1.74 -10.12
CA SER A 159 2.51 2.95 -9.43
C SER A 159 3.10 3.15 -8.02
N ARG A 160 3.95 2.23 -7.55
CA ARG A 160 4.59 2.24 -6.21
C ARG A 160 6.10 2.50 -6.23
N GLY A 161 6.68 2.73 -7.40
CA GLY A 161 8.13 2.91 -7.57
C GLY A 161 8.93 1.60 -7.73
N ILE A 162 8.35 0.44 -7.40
CA ILE A 162 9.04 -0.86 -7.42
C ILE A 162 9.65 -1.16 -8.80
N SER A 163 8.93 -0.87 -9.89
CA SER A 163 9.45 -1.06 -11.26
C SER A 163 10.41 0.03 -11.76
N THR A 164 10.60 1.12 -11.01
CA THR A 164 11.44 2.26 -11.42
C THR A 164 12.76 2.36 -10.65
N ILE A 165 12.99 1.53 -9.63
CA ILE A 165 14.26 1.48 -8.90
C ILE A 165 15.41 1.21 -9.88
N ASP A 166 16.28 2.21 -10.07
CA ASP A 166 17.51 2.06 -10.83
C ASP A 166 18.69 2.75 -10.15
N TYR A 167 19.88 2.16 -10.33
CA TYR A 167 21.11 2.64 -9.74
C TYR A 167 22.21 2.78 -10.79
N PRO A 168 23.03 3.85 -10.71
CA PRO A 168 24.24 3.98 -11.49
C PRO A 168 25.12 2.74 -11.39
N LYS A 169 25.68 2.31 -12.53
CA LYS A 169 26.65 1.19 -12.60
C LYS A 169 28.01 1.50 -11.95
N SER A 170 28.21 2.74 -11.47
CA SER A 170 29.45 3.17 -10.84
C SER A 170 29.60 2.57 -9.44
N LYS A 171 30.75 1.95 -9.16
CA LYS A 171 31.11 1.49 -7.81
C LYS A 171 31.41 2.63 -6.83
N LYS A 172 31.45 3.89 -7.29
CA LYS A 172 31.67 5.10 -6.45
C LYS A 172 30.37 5.76 -5.98
N VAL A 173 29.25 5.04 -6.06
CA VAL A 173 27.93 5.50 -5.63
C VAL A 173 27.37 4.48 -4.66
N LYS A 174 27.14 4.90 -3.41
CA LYS A 174 26.38 4.12 -2.41
C LYS A 174 24.90 4.08 -2.82
N ARG A 175 24.22 2.96 -2.60
CA ARG A 175 22.86 2.68 -3.05
C ARG A 175 21.98 2.37 -1.86
N ILE A 176 21.00 3.24 -1.61
CA ILE A 176 20.15 3.17 -0.43
C ILE A 176 18.73 2.90 -0.89
N LEU A 177 18.16 1.75 -0.51
CA LEU A 177 16.77 1.42 -0.85
C LEU A 177 15.88 1.56 0.39
N VAL A 178 14.90 2.45 0.32
CA VAL A 178 13.95 2.68 1.39
C VAL A 178 12.51 2.37 0.97
N SER A 179 11.61 2.20 1.94
CA SER A 179 10.17 2.10 1.68
C SER A 179 9.33 2.92 2.66
N GLY A 180 8.33 3.64 2.16
CA GLY A 180 7.21 4.16 2.94
C GLY A 180 5.95 3.29 2.80
N PHE A 181 4.83 3.78 3.31
CA PHE A 181 3.51 3.13 3.20
C PHE A 181 2.41 4.09 2.74
N ASP A 182 1.38 3.53 2.12
CA ASP A 182 0.12 4.21 1.84
C ASP A 182 -0.64 4.63 3.13
N PRO A 183 -1.59 5.59 3.04
CA PRO A 183 -2.61 5.82 4.07
C PRO A 183 -3.40 4.57 4.47
N TYR A 184 -3.78 4.50 5.75
CA TYR A 184 -4.56 3.39 6.33
C TYR A 184 -5.55 3.89 7.38
N ARG A 185 -6.47 3.01 7.80
CA ARG A 185 -7.63 3.35 8.68
C ARG A 185 -8.52 4.47 8.13
N LEU A 186 -8.64 4.52 6.81
CA LEU A 186 -9.44 5.52 6.10
C LEU A 186 -10.95 5.32 6.30
N GLU A 187 -11.40 4.11 6.64
CA GLU A 187 -12.78 3.83 7.05
C GLU A 187 -13.20 4.54 8.36
N GLN A 188 -12.22 5.02 9.14
CA GLN A 188 -12.45 5.82 10.36
C GLN A 188 -12.28 7.33 10.10
N GLU A 189 -11.40 7.70 9.18
CA GLU A 189 -11.02 9.09 8.89
C GLU A 189 -10.42 9.19 7.47
N PHE A 190 -11.23 9.57 6.49
CA PHE A 190 -10.84 9.65 5.07
C PHE A 190 -9.76 10.72 4.78
N ARG A 191 -9.49 11.62 5.73
CA ARG A 191 -8.47 12.67 5.60
C ARG A 191 -7.06 12.18 5.95
N ARG A 192 -6.89 10.95 6.48
CA ARG A 192 -5.58 10.40 6.90
C ARG A 192 -4.53 10.49 5.79
N THR A 193 -3.35 10.97 6.19
CA THR A 193 -2.10 10.99 5.43
C THR A 193 -1.15 9.98 6.08
N ASN A 194 -0.15 9.49 5.34
CA ASN A 194 0.95 8.72 5.91
C ASN A 194 2.27 9.44 5.66
N PRO A 195 2.85 10.11 6.69
CA PRO A 195 4.13 10.80 6.54
C PRO A 195 5.26 9.90 6.04
N SER A 196 5.18 8.57 6.20
CA SER A 196 6.19 7.65 5.64
C SER A 196 6.08 7.53 4.12
N GLY A 197 4.86 7.53 3.58
CA GLY A 197 4.60 7.56 2.13
C GLY A 197 5.03 8.89 1.50
N ALA A 198 4.81 10.01 2.21
CA ALA A 198 5.31 11.33 1.82
C ALA A 198 6.85 11.38 1.84
N SER A 199 7.48 10.81 2.87
CA SER A 199 8.94 10.69 2.97
C SER A 199 9.53 9.87 1.83
N GLY A 200 8.88 8.76 1.45
CA GLY A 200 9.27 7.99 0.27
C GLY A 200 9.32 8.84 -1.02
N LEU A 201 8.36 9.73 -1.23
CA LEU A 201 8.33 10.62 -2.40
C LEU A 201 9.42 11.71 -2.35
N GLN A 202 9.76 12.23 -1.17
CA GLN A 202 10.90 13.15 -1.02
C GLN A 202 12.27 12.47 -1.17
N LEU A 203 12.34 11.16 -0.94
CA LEU A 203 13.57 10.38 -0.98
C LEU A 203 13.87 9.74 -2.34
N ASP A 204 12.86 9.46 -3.18
CA ASP A 204 13.10 8.77 -4.46
C ASP A 204 13.94 9.61 -5.44
N GLY A 205 15.07 9.06 -5.87
CA GLY A 205 16.02 9.74 -6.76
C GLY A 205 16.92 10.77 -6.08
N ARG A 206 16.88 10.87 -4.74
CA ARG A 206 17.65 11.87 -3.98
C ARG A 206 19.14 11.52 -3.92
N TRP A 207 19.98 12.50 -4.22
CA TRP A 207 21.44 12.39 -4.14
C TRP A 207 21.96 13.00 -2.85
N VAL A 208 22.86 12.29 -2.15
CA VAL A 208 23.44 12.72 -0.88
C VAL A 208 24.96 12.70 -0.98
N TRP A 209 25.62 13.74 -0.47
CA TRP A 209 27.08 13.75 -0.30
C TRP A 209 27.47 13.05 1.00
N THR A 210 28.39 12.08 0.91
CA THR A 210 28.99 11.34 2.02
C THR A 210 30.51 11.51 2.01
N GLY A 211 31.20 11.12 3.08
CA GLY A 211 32.67 11.20 3.14
C GLY A 211 33.39 10.42 2.03
N ASP A 212 32.80 9.30 1.58
CA ASP A 212 33.40 8.39 0.59
C ASP A 212 32.91 8.63 -0.85
N GLY A 213 32.06 9.64 -1.05
CA GLY A 213 31.47 9.98 -2.35
C GLY A 213 29.95 10.17 -2.29
N LEU A 214 29.30 10.01 -3.44
CA LEU A 214 27.85 10.18 -3.56
C LEU A 214 27.10 8.92 -3.08
N ALA A 215 25.94 9.13 -2.47
CA ALA A 215 24.89 8.13 -2.33
C ALA A 215 23.68 8.51 -3.19
N LEU A 216 23.00 7.52 -3.75
CA LEU A 216 21.69 7.66 -4.37
C LEU A 216 20.66 6.87 -3.56
N ILE A 217 19.59 7.55 -3.19
CA ILE A 217 18.43 6.96 -2.53
C ILE A 217 17.38 6.62 -3.60
N GLN A 218 16.78 5.44 -3.49
CA GLN A 218 15.58 5.03 -4.22
C GLN A 218 14.52 4.62 -3.20
N ALA A 219 13.26 4.92 -3.49
CA ALA A 219 12.16 4.66 -2.57
C ALA A 219 10.97 3.99 -3.25
N VAL A 220 10.15 3.30 -2.44
CA VAL A 220 8.85 2.75 -2.85
C VAL A 220 7.79 3.00 -1.77
N ASN A 221 6.51 2.95 -2.11
CA ASN A 221 5.43 2.96 -1.12
C ASN A 221 4.64 1.64 -1.12
N PHE A 222 4.66 0.91 -0.01
CA PHE A 222 3.93 -0.34 0.14
C PHE A 222 2.43 -0.13 0.43
N PRO A 223 1.57 -1.07 -0.02
CA PRO A 223 0.17 -1.09 0.41
C PRO A 223 0.09 -1.48 1.89
N VAL A 224 -0.96 -1.03 2.56
CA VAL A 224 -1.29 -1.52 3.92
C VAL A 224 -2.26 -2.69 3.79
N ARG A 225 -1.80 -3.80 3.19
CA ARG A 225 -2.58 -5.00 2.84
C ARG A 225 -1.79 -6.29 3.05
N TRP A 226 -2.39 -7.31 3.66
CA TRP A 226 -1.72 -8.58 3.99
C TRP A 226 -1.42 -9.43 2.75
N ASP A 227 -2.36 -9.52 1.80
CA ASP A 227 -2.22 -10.39 0.63
C ASP A 227 -1.06 -9.98 -0.29
N ASP A 228 -0.83 -8.68 -0.49
CA ASP A 228 0.35 -8.15 -1.19
C ASP A 228 1.67 -8.59 -0.51
N PHE A 229 1.71 -8.63 0.82
CA PHE A 229 2.86 -9.09 1.60
C PHE A 229 3.02 -10.62 1.47
N GLU A 230 1.94 -11.37 1.57
CA GLU A 230 1.91 -12.83 1.42
C GLU A 230 2.41 -13.31 0.04
N VAL A 231 2.04 -12.62 -1.04
CA VAL A 231 2.58 -12.90 -2.39
C VAL A 231 3.99 -12.33 -2.63
N GLY A 232 4.56 -11.65 -1.62
CA GLY A 232 5.98 -11.30 -1.56
C GLY A 232 6.35 -9.92 -2.09
N ILE A 233 5.49 -8.89 -2.00
CA ILE A 233 5.84 -7.53 -2.47
C ILE A 233 7.12 -6.96 -1.83
N VAL A 234 7.37 -7.28 -0.55
CA VAL A 234 8.57 -6.83 0.17
C VAL A 234 9.80 -7.55 -0.37
N GLU A 235 9.74 -8.87 -0.49
CA GLU A 235 10.85 -9.67 -1.02
C GLU A 235 11.12 -9.38 -2.52
N ASP A 236 10.09 -9.19 -3.34
CA ASP A 236 10.19 -8.78 -4.75
C ASP A 236 10.81 -7.38 -4.90
N THR A 237 10.67 -6.50 -3.90
CA THR A 237 11.26 -5.15 -3.87
C THR A 237 12.73 -5.17 -3.47
N PHE A 238 13.07 -5.71 -2.30
CA PHE A 238 14.44 -5.63 -1.77
C PHE A 238 15.35 -6.76 -2.30
N GLY A 239 14.81 -7.96 -2.47
CA GLY A 239 15.56 -9.16 -2.84
C GLY A 239 16.38 -9.06 -4.13
N PRO A 240 15.92 -8.37 -5.21
CA PRO A 240 16.74 -8.17 -6.41
C PRO A 240 18.02 -7.38 -6.16
N PHE A 241 17.97 -6.40 -5.24
CA PHE A 241 19.08 -5.51 -4.92
C PHE A 241 19.95 -6.01 -3.77
N LEU A 242 19.49 -6.98 -2.98
CA LEU A 242 20.30 -7.66 -1.98
C LEU A 242 21.22 -8.73 -2.59
N LYS A 243 20.94 -9.18 -3.82
CA LYS A 243 21.79 -10.12 -4.58
C LYS A 243 23.13 -9.47 -4.96
N LYS A 244 24.22 -10.19 -4.68
CA LYS A 244 25.59 -9.81 -5.05
C LYS A 244 25.73 -9.52 -6.54
N SER A 245 25.82 -8.24 -6.89
CA SER A 245 25.75 -7.73 -8.26
C SER A 245 26.34 -6.32 -8.37
N SER A 246 26.41 -5.76 -9.58
CA SER A 246 26.80 -4.35 -9.79
C SER A 246 25.72 -3.33 -9.42
N LYS A 247 24.54 -3.78 -8.99
CA LYS A 247 23.44 -2.96 -8.46
C LYS A 247 23.12 -3.30 -7.00
N GLN A 248 23.99 -4.02 -6.30
CA GLN A 248 23.74 -4.41 -4.92
C GLN A 248 23.64 -3.16 -4.03
N VAL A 249 22.60 -3.09 -3.19
CA VAL A 249 22.42 -1.98 -2.23
C VAL A 249 23.41 -2.04 -1.09
N ASP A 250 23.75 -0.88 -0.56
CA ASP A 250 24.67 -0.69 0.56
C ASP A 250 23.90 -0.47 1.88
N LEU A 251 22.59 -0.16 1.83
CA LEU A 251 21.66 -0.15 2.99
C LEU A 251 20.21 -0.39 2.54
N ILE A 252 19.42 -1.05 3.39
CA ILE A 252 17.96 -1.11 3.29
C ILE A 252 17.28 -0.52 4.54
N MET A 253 16.18 0.21 4.37
CA MET A 253 15.39 0.71 5.50
C MET A 253 13.89 0.66 5.17
N THR A 254 13.10 0.12 6.09
CA THR A 254 11.64 0.23 6.02
C THR A 254 11.19 1.37 6.94
N ILE A 255 10.20 2.18 6.52
CA ILE A 255 9.77 3.38 7.23
C ILE A 255 8.24 3.34 7.34
N SER A 256 7.70 3.52 8.55
CA SER A 256 6.26 3.75 8.75
C SER A 256 6.00 4.77 9.86
N GLN A 257 4.80 5.37 9.89
CA GLN A 257 4.40 6.15 11.05
C GLN A 257 4.11 5.25 12.27
N GLY A 258 4.54 5.69 13.45
CA GLY A 258 4.43 4.95 14.71
C GLY A 258 3.66 5.73 15.78
N GLY A 259 4.37 6.24 16.78
CA GLY A 259 3.78 7.01 17.89
C GLY A 259 3.74 8.52 17.66
N PRO A 260 3.03 9.27 18.53
CA PRO A 260 3.02 10.74 18.52
C PRO A 260 4.41 11.34 18.84
N ARG A 261 4.79 12.41 18.13
CA ARG A 261 5.98 13.27 18.34
C ARG A 261 7.28 12.56 18.77
N LYS A 262 7.64 11.45 18.13
CA LYS A 262 8.90 10.73 18.37
C LYS A 262 9.26 9.88 17.17
N MET A 263 10.55 9.59 17.00
CA MET A 263 11.03 8.61 16.02
C MET A 263 11.80 7.48 16.70
N ALA A 264 11.49 6.24 16.32
CA ALA A 264 12.07 5.04 16.91
C ALA A 264 12.80 4.23 15.82
N ILE A 265 14.07 3.96 16.04
CA ILE A 265 14.83 2.99 15.26
C ILE A 265 14.59 1.64 15.93
N GLU A 266 13.88 0.74 15.24
CA GLU A 266 13.40 -0.48 15.86
C GLU A 266 14.53 -1.50 16.03
N GLY A 267 14.75 -1.94 17.26
CA GLY A 267 15.79 -2.89 17.63
C GLY A 267 15.54 -4.28 17.03
N TYR A 268 14.30 -4.76 17.07
CA TYR A 268 13.94 -6.13 16.65
C TYR A 268 12.66 -6.18 15.82
N ALA A 269 12.67 -7.00 14.77
CA ALA A 269 11.46 -7.44 14.06
C ALA A 269 11.06 -8.85 14.51
N GLY A 270 9.77 -9.08 14.78
CA GLY A 270 9.23 -10.39 15.18
C GLY A 270 8.50 -11.12 14.04
N ARG A 271 8.49 -12.45 14.07
CA ARG A 271 7.85 -13.33 13.07
C ARG A 271 6.34 -13.53 13.31
N TYR A 272 5.62 -12.48 13.67
CA TYR A 272 4.18 -12.55 13.94
C TYR A 272 3.49 -11.31 13.38
N HIS A 273 2.25 -11.49 12.94
CA HIS A 273 1.41 -10.38 12.47
C HIS A 273 -0.04 -10.46 12.98
N THR A 274 -0.65 -9.31 13.24
CA THR A 274 -2.04 -9.23 13.72
C THR A 274 -2.74 -7.92 13.35
N GLY A 275 -4.06 -7.99 13.19
CA GLY A 275 -4.96 -6.84 13.00
C GLY A 275 -5.53 -6.67 11.58
N ALA A 276 -6.51 -5.78 11.44
CA ALA A 276 -7.17 -5.47 10.17
C ALA A 276 -6.29 -4.63 9.23
N ASP A 277 -6.26 -5.00 7.95
CA ASP A 277 -5.64 -4.22 6.87
C ASP A 277 -6.62 -3.27 6.15
N ASN A 278 -6.20 -2.62 5.06
CA ASN A 278 -7.07 -1.74 4.28
C ASN A 278 -8.23 -2.46 3.54
N LYS A 279 -8.17 -3.77 3.35
CA LYS A 279 -9.29 -4.60 2.86
C LYS A 279 -10.22 -5.06 4.00
N LEU A 280 -9.91 -4.68 5.24
CA LEU A 280 -10.54 -5.19 6.47
C LEU A 280 -10.33 -6.69 6.66
N GLU A 281 -9.25 -7.24 6.08
CA GLU A 281 -8.83 -8.60 6.36
C GLU A 281 -8.03 -8.64 7.67
N GLU A 282 -8.42 -9.52 8.57
CA GLU A 282 -7.71 -9.78 9.83
C GLU A 282 -6.62 -10.84 9.63
N ARG A 283 -5.54 -10.71 10.41
CA ARG A 283 -4.55 -11.77 10.66
C ARG A 283 -4.31 -11.86 12.18
N ALA A 284 -3.76 -12.98 12.64
CA ALA A 284 -3.35 -13.21 14.03
C ALA A 284 -2.42 -14.44 14.12
N GLU A 285 -1.39 -14.47 13.30
CA GLU A 285 -0.59 -15.69 13.06
C GLU A 285 0.91 -15.44 12.81
N VAL A 286 1.66 -16.52 12.60
CA VAL A 286 3.11 -16.48 12.33
C VAL A 286 3.33 -16.07 10.88
N THR A 287 4.15 -15.03 10.65
CA THR A 287 4.39 -14.48 9.30
C THR A 287 4.81 -15.56 8.29
N PRO A 288 4.04 -15.78 7.21
CA PRO A 288 4.27 -16.88 6.28
C PRO A 288 5.55 -16.68 5.45
N PRO A 289 6.18 -17.78 4.98
CA PRO A 289 7.30 -17.72 4.03
C PRO A 289 6.82 -17.46 2.60
N VAL A 290 7.70 -16.88 1.79
CA VAL A 290 7.50 -16.63 0.35
C VAL A 290 8.41 -17.59 -0.41
N SER A 291 7.83 -18.66 -0.96
CA SER A 291 8.57 -19.85 -1.41
C SER A 291 9.53 -19.61 -2.58
N HIS A 292 9.34 -18.55 -3.37
CA HIS A 292 10.22 -18.18 -4.48
C HIS A 292 11.45 -17.35 -4.08
N TRP A 293 11.58 -16.94 -2.82
CA TRP A 293 12.74 -16.20 -2.31
C TRP A 293 13.60 -17.04 -1.33
N PRO A 294 14.94 -16.92 -1.37
CA PRO A 294 15.80 -17.55 -0.38
C PRO A 294 15.51 -17.05 1.04
N MET A 295 15.53 -17.97 2.01
CA MET A 295 15.26 -17.70 3.42
C MET A 295 16.23 -18.48 4.33
N PRO A 296 16.60 -17.93 5.50
CA PRO A 296 17.41 -18.65 6.48
C PRO A 296 16.70 -19.93 6.96
N LYS A 297 17.51 -20.92 7.37
CA LYS A 297 17.03 -22.18 7.95
C LYS A 297 17.82 -22.48 9.23
N PRO A 298 17.18 -22.53 10.41
CA PRO A 298 15.76 -22.26 10.67
C PRO A 298 15.36 -20.81 10.36
N LEU A 299 14.06 -20.56 10.23
CA LEU A 299 13.54 -19.19 10.19
C LEU A 299 13.72 -18.56 11.59
N PRO A 300 14.34 -17.37 11.71
CA PRO A 300 14.50 -16.69 12.98
C PRO A 300 13.14 -16.24 13.52
N GLU A 301 12.97 -16.26 14.85
CA GLU A 301 11.78 -15.68 15.47
C GLU A 301 11.89 -14.16 15.57
N PHE A 302 13.10 -13.66 15.82
CA PHE A 302 13.44 -12.24 15.84
C PHE A 302 14.64 -11.95 14.96
N ILE A 303 14.64 -10.79 14.30
CA ILE A 303 15.78 -10.27 13.55
C ILE A 303 16.14 -8.89 14.09
N GLU A 304 17.37 -8.74 14.59
CA GLU A 304 17.90 -7.46 15.07
C GLU A 304 18.22 -6.51 13.91
N THR A 305 18.05 -5.22 14.14
CA THR A 305 18.48 -4.16 13.23
C THR A 305 20.01 -4.13 13.11
N THR A 306 20.49 -3.88 11.90
CA THR A 306 21.91 -3.56 11.63
C THR A 306 22.06 -2.17 11.01
N LEU A 307 21.07 -1.29 11.21
CA LEU A 307 21.18 0.14 10.87
C LEU A 307 22.26 0.83 11.72
N PRO A 308 22.88 1.92 11.22
CA PRO A 308 23.80 2.77 11.98
C PRO A 308 23.04 3.64 12.99
N TYR A 309 22.39 3.01 13.97
CA TYR A 309 21.44 3.67 14.87
C TYR A 309 22.13 4.63 15.85
N GLU A 310 23.40 4.38 16.19
CA GLU A 310 24.18 5.28 17.04
C GLU A 310 24.43 6.61 16.33
N GLU A 311 24.84 6.58 15.06
CA GLU A 311 25.01 7.77 14.23
C GLU A 311 23.68 8.49 13.94
N MET A 312 22.59 7.74 13.72
CA MET A 312 21.25 8.32 13.52
C MET A 312 20.72 9.05 14.76
N ILE A 313 20.99 8.54 15.96
CA ILE A 313 20.62 9.20 17.23
C ILE A 313 21.54 10.40 17.50
N ALA A 314 22.85 10.23 17.30
CA ALA A 314 23.87 11.27 17.56
C ALA A 314 23.82 12.45 16.57
N ALA A 315 23.06 12.35 15.47
CA ALA A 315 22.85 13.45 14.54
C ALA A 315 21.88 14.54 15.04
N GLU A 316 21.19 14.31 16.17
CA GLU A 316 20.31 15.29 16.83
C GLU A 316 19.29 15.98 15.89
N THR A 317 18.80 15.22 14.89
CA THR A 317 17.72 15.69 13.99
C THR A 317 16.47 16.07 14.78
N GLY A 318 15.68 17.02 14.28
CA GLY A 318 14.48 17.51 14.95
C GLY A 318 13.32 17.77 13.98
N PRO A 319 12.10 18.01 14.50
CA PRO A 319 11.84 18.40 15.88
C PRO A 319 11.55 17.26 16.88
N TRP A 320 11.44 16.01 16.42
CA TRP A 320 11.06 14.88 17.28
C TRP A 320 12.27 14.15 17.88
N PRO A 321 12.24 13.70 19.15
CA PRO A 321 13.31 12.89 19.72
C PRO A 321 13.47 11.56 18.98
N VAL A 322 14.73 11.19 18.72
CA VAL A 322 15.14 9.95 18.05
C VAL A 322 15.77 9.00 19.06
N PHE A 323 15.35 7.73 19.08
CA PHE A 323 15.85 6.72 20.01
C PHE A 323 15.83 5.31 19.41
N ARG A 324 16.63 4.39 19.97
CA ARG A 324 16.53 2.94 19.67
C ARG A 324 15.41 2.35 20.54
N ASN A 325 14.51 1.56 19.93
CA ASN A 325 13.42 0.91 20.64
C ASN A 325 13.62 -0.61 20.68
N ASP A 326 14.00 -1.13 21.84
CA ASP A 326 14.24 -2.56 22.07
C ASP A 326 13.06 -3.29 22.73
N LYS A 327 11.92 -2.62 22.91
CA LYS A 327 10.75 -3.19 23.59
C LYS A 327 10.17 -4.37 22.84
N VAL A 328 9.93 -5.48 23.54
CA VAL A 328 9.28 -6.67 22.98
C VAL A 328 8.06 -6.98 23.82
N CYS A 329 6.89 -7.08 23.19
CA CYS A 329 5.64 -7.37 23.88
C CYS A 329 5.33 -8.87 23.87
N GLU A 330 5.10 -9.41 25.08
CA GLU A 330 5.02 -10.84 25.36
C GLU A 330 3.58 -11.32 25.57
N TRP A 331 3.28 -12.50 25.02
CA TRP A 331 2.04 -13.22 25.26
C TRP A 331 2.35 -14.63 25.80
N LEU A 332 2.18 -14.85 27.10
CA LEU A 332 2.60 -16.09 27.79
C LEU A 332 1.54 -17.21 27.67
N PRO A 333 1.86 -18.39 27.09
CA PRO A 333 0.93 -19.53 27.15
C PRO A 333 0.78 -20.07 28.60
N PRO A 334 -0.37 -20.65 28.98
CA PRO A 334 -1.51 -20.99 28.13
C PRO A 334 -2.52 -19.85 27.91
N ASN A 335 -2.42 -18.74 28.64
CA ASN A 335 -3.38 -17.65 28.58
C ASN A 335 -2.85 -16.50 27.73
N PHE A 336 -3.38 -16.34 26.51
CA PHE A 336 -3.14 -15.14 25.70
C PHE A 336 -3.91 -13.94 26.29
N GLU A 337 -3.46 -13.44 27.44
CA GLU A 337 -4.09 -12.33 28.17
C GLU A 337 -3.79 -10.99 27.47
N ASN A 338 -4.85 -10.23 27.20
CA ASN A 338 -4.79 -8.91 26.59
C ASN A 338 -4.92 -7.85 27.71
N PRO A 339 -3.99 -6.89 27.84
CA PRO A 339 -2.85 -6.61 26.95
C PRO A 339 -1.60 -7.44 27.24
N ALA A 340 -0.76 -7.57 26.20
CA ALA A 340 0.57 -8.17 26.27
C ALA A 340 1.46 -7.52 27.34
N VAL A 341 2.36 -8.31 27.93
CA VAL A 341 3.34 -7.80 28.90
C VAL A 341 4.60 -7.37 28.13
N CYS A 342 4.82 -6.07 27.98
CA CYS A 342 6.03 -5.58 27.30
C CYS A 342 7.23 -5.52 28.25
N LYS A 343 8.34 -6.14 27.84
CA LYS A 343 9.64 -6.05 28.52
C LYS A 343 10.59 -5.12 27.79
N GLU A 344 11.50 -4.52 28.56
CA GLU A 344 12.56 -3.66 28.03
C GLU A 344 13.86 -4.45 27.74
N ASP A 345 14.01 -5.66 28.30
CA ASP A 345 15.20 -6.51 28.21
C ASP A 345 15.15 -7.56 27.05
N GLY A 346 14.87 -7.12 25.83
CA GLY A 346 14.95 -7.98 24.63
C GLY A 346 13.87 -9.08 24.53
N PRO A 347 13.99 -10.01 23.54
CA PRO A 347 12.84 -10.78 23.05
C PRO A 347 12.48 -12.10 23.77
N THR A 348 11.28 -12.19 24.41
CA THR A 348 10.64 -13.46 24.84
C THR A 348 9.07 -13.47 24.95
N GLN A 349 8.18 -13.37 23.95
CA GLN A 349 8.18 -13.50 22.48
C GLN A 349 6.83 -12.93 21.91
N LYS A 350 6.70 -12.85 20.57
CA LYS A 350 5.53 -12.47 19.71
C LYS A 350 5.48 -11.06 19.10
N GLU A 351 5.97 -9.99 19.71
CA GLU A 351 6.00 -8.67 19.03
C GLU A 351 7.42 -8.10 19.02
N GLY A 352 7.85 -7.52 17.89
CA GLY A 352 9.11 -6.78 17.82
C GLY A 352 8.98 -5.38 18.42
N GLY A 353 10.05 -4.59 18.35
CA GLY A 353 10.05 -3.16 18.70
C GLY A 353 8.91 -2.41 18.02
N GLY A 354 8.75 -2.65 16.72
CA GLY A 354 7.71 -2.05 15.90
C GLY A 354 6.31 -2.66 16.08
N GLY A 355 6.07 -3.45 17.13
CA GLY A 355 4.83 -4.16 17.36
C GLY A 355 4.66 -5.37 16.44
N SER A 356 3.43 -5.54 15.94
CA SER A 356 2.97 -6.74 15.23
C SER A 356 2.10 -6.45 13.99
N TYR A 357 2.10 -5.21 13.49
CA TYR A 357 1.39 -4.85 12.26
C TYR A 357 2.31 -4.92 11.01
N LEU A 358 1.84 -4.42 9.87
CA LEU A 358 2.59 -4.41 8.60
C LEU A 358 3.93 -3.64 8.67
N SER A 359 4.09 -2.72 9.61
CA SER A 359 5.38 -2.08 9.95
C SER A 359 6.43 -3.12 10.35
N ASN A 360 6.15 -3.88 11.41
CA ASN A 360 6.94 -5.03 11.85
C ASN A 360 7.15 -6.06 10.73
N GLU A 361 6.08 -6.41 10.00
CA GLU A 361 6.20 -7.42 8.93
C GLU A 361 7.12 -6.96 7.80
N SER A 362 7.13 -5.67 7.43
CA SER A 362 8.04 -5.13 6.42
C SER A 362 9.51 -5.19 6.87
N MET A 363 9.79 -4.87 8.14
CA MET A 363 11.13 -5.03 8.73
C MET A 363 11.56 -6.49 8.74
N TYR A 364 10.67 -7.38 9.20
CA TYR A 364 10.94 -8.80 9.31
C TYR A 364 11.19 -9.44 7.93
N ARG A 365 10.34 -9.17 6.93
CA ARG A 365 10.48 -9.72 5.58
C ARG A 365 11.71 -9.23 4.84
N SER A 366 11.95 -7.92 4.85
CA SER A 366 13.11 -7.30 4.18
C SER A 366 14.43 -7.82 4.77
N ASN A 367 14.51 -7.97 6.09
CA ASN A 367 15.68 -8.55 6.74
C ASN A 367 15.73 -10.09 6.61
N ARG A 368 14.60 -10.80 6.57
CA ARG A 368 14.55 -12.26 6.33
C ARG A 368 15.13 -12.62 4.96
N VAL A 369 14.78 -11.89 3.90
CA VAL A 369 15.36 -12.13 2.57
C VAL A 369 16.83 -11.68 2.49
N ARG A 370 17.22 -10.62 3.21
CA ARG A 370 18.63 -10.21 3.39
C ARG A 370 19.47 -11.35 3.99
N LEU A 371 19.03 -11.93 5.11
CA LEU A 371 19.68 -13.09 5.73
C LEU A 371 19.67 -14.32 4.80
N GLY A 372 18.55 -14.58 4.12
CA GLY A 372 18.40 -15.72 3.20
C GLY A 372 19.29 -15.64 1.96
N LEU A 373 19.69 -14.43 1.55
CA LEU A 373 20.64 -14.17 0.47
C LEU A 373 22.11 -14.09 0.95
N GLY A 374 22.37 -14.20 2.24
CA GLY A 374 23.71 -14.05 2.83
C GLY A 374 24.23 -12.60 2.85
N ALA A 375 23.35 -11.62 2.69
CA ALA A 375 23.66 -10.19 2.69
C ALA A 375 23.75 -9.62 4.13
N THR A 376 24.45 -10.33 5.02
CA THR A 376 24.59 -9.98 6.44
C THR A 376 25.43 -8.72 6.67
N ASP A 377 26.29 -8.39 5.70
CA ASP A 377 27.16 -7.22 5.64
C ASP A 377 26.42 -5.92 5.27
N ILE A 378 25.21 -6.01 4.72
CA ILE A 378 24.37 -4.85 4.39
C ILE A 378 23.53 -4.43 5.61
N PRO A 379 23.65 -3.18 6.12
CA PRO A 379 22.72 -2.59 7.08
C PRO A 379 21.25 -2.73 6.69
N GLY A 380 20.42 -3.18 7.64
CA GLY A 380 18.98 -3.36 7.43
C GLY A 380 18.17 -3.20 8.71
N GLY A 381 17.00 -2.57 8.63
CA GLY A 381 16.14 -2.34 9.79
C GLY A 381 14.90 -1.50 9.47
N HIS A 382 14.36 -0.85 10.51
CA HIS A 382 13.13 -0.07 10.42
C HIS A 382 13.22 1.23 11.22
N LEU A 383 12.55 2.26 10.69
CA LEU A 383 12.37 3.56 11.32
C LEU A 383 10.87 3.84 11.46
N HIS A 384 10.37 3.82 12.69
CA HIS A 384 9.08 4.43 12.99
C HIS A 384 9.26 5.94 13.13
N ILE A 385 8.45 6.70 12.40
CA ILE A 385 8.44 8.17 12.44
C ILE A 385 7.20 8.68 13.18
N ALA A 386 7.12 9.98 13.48
CA ALA A 386 5.96 10.53 14.17
C ALA A 386 4.67 10.32 13.36
N ALA A 387 3.61 9.88 14.02
CA ALA A 387 2.29 9.76 13.40
C ALA A 387 1.60 11.12 13.27
N GLN A 388 0.86 11.34 12.18
CA GLN A 388 0.09 12.57 11.99
C GLN A 388 -0.94 12.72 13.11
N GLU A 389 -0.80 13.77 13.93
CA GLU A 389 -1.72 14.09 15.02
C GLU A 389 -2.80 15.08 14.62
N PHE A 390 -2.38 16.18 13.98
CA PHE A 390 -3.26 17.30 13.70
C PHE A 390 -4.14 17.00 12.50
N TYR A 391 -5.45 16.98 12.73
CA TYR A 391 -6.51 16.94 11.74
C TYR A 391 -7.49 18.08 12.02
N PRO A 392 -8.11 18.70 11.00
CA PRO A 392 -9.09 19.76 11.23
C PRO A 392 -10.30 19.25 12.04
N ASP A 393 -10.80 20.04 13.00
CA ASP A 393 -11.99 19.67 13.77
C ASP A 393 -13.25 19.58 12.89
N ASP A 394 -13.38 20.53 11.94
CA ASP A 394 -14.41 20.46 10.91
C ASP A 394 -14.07 19.35 9.89
N LYS A 395 -14.90 18.31 9.84
CA LYS A 395 -14.74 17.16 8.94
C LYS A 395 -14.90 17.50 7.46
N SER A 396 -15.50 18.64 7.12
CA SER A 396 -15.56 19.14 5.74
C SER A 396 -14.23 19.76 5.28
N VAL A 397 -13.37 20.16 6.23
CA VAL A 397 -12.02 20.67 5.96
C VAL A 397 -11.04 19.50 5.96
N TYR A 398 -10.32 19.30 4.86
CA TYR A 398 -9.38 18.18 4.70
C TYR A 398 -7.91 18.55 4.98
N ILE A 399 -7.61 19.84 5.17
CA ILE A 399 -6.25 20.36 5.37
C ILE A 399 -6.27 21.71 6.10
N THR A 400 -5.25 21.96 6.92
CA THR A 400 -4.97 23.23 7.65
C THR A 400 -3.46 23.48 7.68
N GLU A 401 -3.04 24.70 8.01
CA GLU A 401 -1.61 25.04 8.17
C GLU A 401 -0.90 24.16 9.21
N GLU A 402 -1.55 23.86 10.33
CA GLU A 402 -1.00 22.99 11.38
C GLU A 402 -0.86 21.53 10.92
N PHE A 403 -1.85 21.01 10.18
CA PHE A 403 -1.77 19.70 9.52
C PHE A 403 -0.57 19.63 8.57
N MET A 404 -0.41 20.65 7.71
CA MET A 404 0.69 20.72 6.73
C MET A 404 2.05 20.82 7.42
N LYS A 405 2.19 21.74 8.40
CA LYS A 405 3.45 22.00 9.09
C LYS A 405 3.95 20.78 9.87
N PHE A 406 3.06 20.08 10.58
CA PHE A 406 3.43 18.87 11.31
C PHE A 406 3.88 17.73 10.37
N ARG A 407 3.19 17.56 9.24
CA ARG A 407 3.59 16.58 8.22
C ARG A 407 4.94 16.95 7.63
N GLN A 408 5.14 18.20 7.24
CA GLN A 408 6.39 18.70 6.71
C GLN A 408 7.54 18.45 7.69
N ASP A 409 7.41 18.89 8.95
CA ASP A 409 8.44 18.70 9.98
C ASP A 409 8.80 17.22 10.18
N THR A 410 7.80 16.35 10.15
CA THR A 410 8.00 14.89 10.25
C THR A 410 8.72 14.32 9.03
N VAL A 411 8.37 14.77 7.83
CA VAL A 411 8.96 14.29 6.58
C VAL A 411 10.39 14.81 6.42
N ASP A 412 10.64 16.09 6.67
CA ASP A 412 11.97 16.71 6.60
C ASP A 412 12.95 16.01 7.56
N GLN A 413 12.53 15.78 8.81
CA GLN A 413 13.33 15.01 9.76
C GLN A 413 13.57 13.56 9.30
N THR A 414 12.57 12.92 8.68
CA THR A 414 12.73 11.56 8.14
C THR A 414 13.76 11.54 7.01
N VAL A 415 13.78 12.57 6.16
CA VAL A 415 14.80 12.72 5.11
C VAL A 415 16.18 12.84 5.74
N ASP A 416 16.36 13.73 6.72
CA ASP A 416 17.65 13.95 7.40
C ASP A 416 18.18 12.68 8.10
N LEU A 417 17.30 11.87 8.69
CA LEU A 417 17.68 10.58 9.28
C LEU A 417 18.12 9.55 8.24
N VAL A 418 17.44 9.47 7.09
CA VAL A 418 17.84 8.56 6.00
C VAL A 418 19.14 9.02 5.35
N GLU A 419 19.36 10.34 5.18
CA GLU A 419 20.64 10.86 4.73
C GLU A 419 21.77 10.59 5.74
N THR A 420 21.49 10.69 7.04
CA THR A 420 22.44 10.36 8.11
C THR A 420 22.83 8.88 8.05
N ALA A 421 21.86 7.97 7.91
CA ALA A 421 22.13 6.56 7.71
C ALA A 421 22.98 6.31 6.45
N ALA A 422 22.66 6.97 5.33
CA ALA A 422 23.43 6.88 4.08
C ALA A 422 24.88 7.38 4.21
N ARG A 423 25.14 8.37 5.08
CA ARG A 423 26.49 8.88 5.40
C ARG A 423 27.29 7.93 6.29
N ALA A 424 26.63 7.19 7.19
CA ALA A 424 27.27 6.31 8.18
C ALA A 424 27.63 4.91 7.64
N VAL A 425 26.96 4.43 6.59
CA VAL A 425 27.35 3.21 5.85
C VAL A 425 28.79 3.37 5.32
N LYS A 426 29.63 2.34 5.44
CA LYS A 426 31.06 2.34 5.09
C LYS A 426 31.34 1.56 3.81
#